data_AF-A0A5J5QU17-F1
#
_entry.id   AF-A0A5J5QU17-F1
#
_cell.length_a   1.000
_cell.length_b   1.000
_cell.length_c   1.000
_cell.angle_alpha   90.00
_cell.angle_beta   90.00
_cell.angle_gamma   90.00
#
_symmetry.space_group_name_H-M   'P 1'
#
loop_
_entity.id
_entity.type
_entity.pdbx_description
1 polymer ?
#
loop_
_entity_poly.entity_id
_entity_poly.type
_entity_poly.pdbx_seq_one_letter_code
_entity_poly.pdbx_strand_id
1 'polypeptide(L)'
;MRKRERENPCGICGHYHKYEEEEVCGICGHRIPLSSDKSSLQVSAFPSLILPGFLYLGSYDNASRSELLKSQGITHVLNTVPACQNLYKNSFTYHCLQDGKILLFDDAIQFLEQCERDKARVLVHCMSGKNRSPAIVVAFLMKSKGWRLLQSYQWVKERRPSVDIGEAVYQQLQEYEQKLYGSSNSSNLVLLSFQPGGAPLNFGLSEEFTFGAGQTQKNLSENLANPSGSDIPMDNT
;
A
#
# COMPACT_ATOMS: atom_id res chain seq x y z
N MET A 1 47.77 -19.00 14.51
CA MET A 1 46.60 -18.65 13.68
C MET A 1 45.94 -17.40 14.27
N ARG A 2 46.01 -16.24 13.59
CA ARG A 2 45.31 -15.04 14.05
C ARG A 2 43.81 -15.25 13.84
N LYS A 3 43.02 -15.21 14.92
CA LYS A 3 41.56 -15.14 14.88
C LYS A 3 41.21 -13.92 14.02
N ARG A 4 40.53 -14.11 12.88
CA ARG A 4 39.97 -12.99 12.13
C ARG A 4 38.89 -12.37 13.01
N GLU A 5 39.06 -11.10 13.35
CA GLU A 5 38.02 -10.32 13.99
C GLU A 5 36.77 -10.40 13.13
N ARG A 6 35.65 -10.73 13.78
CA ARG A 6 34.37 -10.93 13.11
C ARG A 6 33.82 -9.54 12.80
N GLU A 7 34.22 -8.96 11.67
CA GLU A 7 33.66 -7.70 11.17
C GLU A 7 32.13 -7.81 11.09
N ASN A 8 31.41 -6.79 11.50
CA ASN A 8 29.94 -6.82 11.44
C ASN A 8 29.48 -6.86 9.96
N PRO A 9 28.40 -7.59 9.64
CA PRO A 9 27.88 -7.62 8.28
C PRO A 9 27.42 -6.23 7.83
N CYS A 10 27.58 -5.94 6.54
CA CYS A 10 27.16 -4.69 5.94
C CYS A 10 25.71 -4.34 6.28
N GLY A 11 25.46 -3.12 6.76
CA GLY A 11 24.11 -2.66 7.11
C GLY A 11 23.15 -2.57 5.94
N ILE A 12 23.68 -2.51 4.70
CA ILE A 12 22.92 -2.39 3.45
C ILE A 12 22.54 -3.74 2.86
N CYS A 13 23.48 -4.70 2.82
CA CYS A 13 23.24 -5.98 2.12
C CYS A 13 23.38 -7.22 3.02
N GLY A 14 23.85 -7.08 4.25
CA GLY A 14 24.08 -8.19 5.17
C GLY A 14 25.31 -9.06 4.84
N HIS A 15 26.07 -8.75 3.79
CA HIS A 15 27.31 -9.47 3.45
C HIS A 15 28.51 -8.96 4.25
N TYR A 16 29.50 -9.83 4.46
CA TYR A 16 30.79 -9.48 5.07
C TYR A 16 31.75 -8.96 3.99
N HIS A 17 32.04 -7.66 4.05
CA HIS A 17 33.07 -7.03 3.23
C HIS A 17 33.71 -5.89 4.01
N LYS A 18 34.96 -5.56 3.67
CA LYS A 18 35.68 -4.46 4.29
C LYS A 18 34.96 -3.14 3.97
N TYR A 19 34.86 -2.30 4.99
CA TYR A 19 34.27 -0.97 4.89
C TYR A 19 35.30 0.04 4.39
N GLU A 20 35.92 -0.23 3.24
CA GLU A 20 36.79 0.75 2.60
C GLU A 20 35.95 1.59 1.64
N GLU A 21 36.06 2.91 1.78
CA GLU A 21 35.38 3.90 0.95
C GLU A 21 35.68 3.56 -0.52
N GLU A 22 34.63 3.48 -1.35
CA GLU A 22 34.69 3.14 -2.78
C GLU A 22 34.78 1.65 -3.17
N GLU A 23 34.83 0.69 -2.24
CA GLU A 23 34.72 -0.71 -2.61
C GLU A 23 33.27 -1.13 -2.94
N VAL A 24 33.13 -1.81 -4.07
CA VAL A 24 31.87 -2.43 -4.49
C VAL A 24 31.73 -3.76 -3.78
N CYS A 25 30.57 -4.06 -3.20
CA CYS A 25 30.32 -5.37 -2.63
C CYS A 25 30.52 -6.46 -3.69
N GLY A 26 31.50 -7.35 -3.49
CA GLY A 26 31.84 -8.40 -4.46
C GLY A 26 30.74 -9.46 -4.68
N ILE A 27 29.69 -9.46 -3.85
CA ILE A 27 28.57 -10.40 -3.97
C ILE A 27 27.37 -9.77 -4.69
N CYS A 28 26.96 -8.57 -4.28
CA CYS A 28 25.75 -7.94 -4.82
C CYS A 28 25.99 -6.63 -5.59
N GLY A 29 27.22 -6.14 -5.71
CA GLY A 29 27.54 -5.02 -6.61
C GLY A 29 27.16 -3.63 -6.10
N HIS A 30 26.62 -3.50 -4.89
CA HIS A 30 26.23 -2.20 -4.33
C HIS A 30 27.46 -1.38 -3.86
N ARG A 31 27.39 -0.05 -3.98
CA ARG A 31 28.30 0.92 -3.35
C ARG A 31 27.59 1.62 -2.19
N ILE A 32 28.33 1.89 -1.12
CA ILE A 32 27.81 2.64 0.04
C ILE A 32 27.87 4.15 -0.30
N PRO A 33 26.76 4.90 -0.22
CA PRO A 33 26.80 6.36 -0.36
C PRO A 33 27.56 6.98 0.82
N LEU A 34 28.49 7.90 0.52
CA LEU A 34 29.22 8.67 1.54
C LEU A 34 28.23 9.36 2.48
N SER A 35 28.48 9.22 3.78
CA SER A 35 27.62 9.64 4.88
C SER A 35 27.08 11.07 4.73
N SER A 36 25.76 11.24 4.80
CA SER A 36 25.13 12.52 5.12
C SER A 36 24.13 12.35 6.26
N ASP A 37 24.52 12.94 7.37
CA ASP A 37 23.82 13.31 8.61
C ASP A 37 22.72 12.45 9.24
N LYS A 38 22.93 12.27 10.56
CA LYS A 38 22.07 11.63 11.54
C LYS A 38 20.74 12.39 11.70
N SER A 39 19.75 12.06 10.88
CA SER A 39 18.37 11.98 11.33
C SER A 39 18.00 10.50 11.36
N SER A 40 18.18 9.86 12.51
CA SER A 40 17.83 8.47 12.75
C SER A 40 16.31 8.30 12.82
N LEU A 41 15.61 8.62 11.73
CA LEU A 41 14.34 7.99 11.44
C LEU A 41 14.65 6.53 11.20
N GLN A 42 14.26 5.65 12.14
CA GLN A 42 14.41 4.21 12.03
C GLN A 42 13.95 3.74 10.64
N VAL A 43 14.90 3.42 9.77
CA VAL A 43 14.61 2.74 8.52
C VAL A 43 14.26 1.31 8.93
N SER A 44 12.97 0.97 8.85
CA SER A 44 12.50 -0.38 9.13
C SER A 44 13.29 -1.38 8.29
N ALA A 45 13.81 -2.43 8.94
CA ALA A 45 14.49 -3.54 8.26
C ALA A 45 13.55 -4.28 7.29
N PHE A 46 12.24 -4.16 7.49
CA PHE A 46 11.21 -4.79 6.67
C PHE A 46 10.53 -3.76 5.77
N PRO A 47 10.20 -4.11 4.51
CA PRO A 47 9.29 -3.31 3.69
C PRO A 47 7.90 -3.27 4.35
N SER A 48 7.21 -2.14 4.19
CA SER A 48 5.87 -1.92 4.74
C SER A 48 4.84 -2.63 3.87
N LEU A 49 3.97 -3.44 4.47
CA LEU A 49 2.82 -4.03 3.78
C LEU A 49 1.75 -2.96 3.56
N ILE A 50 1.47 -2.63 2.29
CA ILE A 50 0.45 -1.64 1.92
C ILE A 50 -0.89 -2.31 1.68
N LEU A 51 -0.91 -3.37 0.87
CA LEU A 51 -2.09 -4.19 0.60
C LEU A 51 -1.77 -5.65 0.93
N PRO A 52 -2.54 -6.30 1.83
CA PRO A 52 -2.33 -7.68 2.22
C PRO A 52 -2.19 -8.63 1.03
N GLY A 53 -1.16 -9.46 1.04
CA GLY A 53 -0.94 -10.48 0.01
C GLY A 53 -0.51 -9.96 -1.36
N PHE A 54 -0.30 -8.65 -1.54
CA PHE A 54 -0.01 -8.06 -2.85
C PHE A 54 1.10 -7.01 -2.81
N LEU A 55 0.87 -5.86 -2.15
CA LEU A 55 1.69 -4.67 -2.36
C LEU A 55 2.54 -4.31 -1.15
N TYR A 56 3.85 -4.18 -1.37
CA TYR A 56 4.85 -3.76 -0.39
C TYR A 56 5.54 -2.48 -0.82
N LEU A 57 5.92 -1.65 0.15
CA LEU A 57 6.63 -0.39 -0.04
C LEU A 57 7.93 -0.38 0.75
N GLY A 58 9.04 -0.06 0.08
CA GLY A 58 10.36 -0.07 0.71
C GLY A 58 11.36 0.94 0.17
N SER A 59 12.55 0.89 0.75
CA SER A 59 13.77 1.57 0.30
C SER A 59 14.65 0.63 -0.52
N TYR A 60 15.74 1.16 -1.06
CA TYR A 60 16.78 0.36 -1.71
C TYR A 60 17.40 -0.68 -0.75
N ASP A 61 17.56 -0.32 0.52
CA ASP A 61 17.99 -1.24 1.59
C ASP A 61 17.01 -2.40 1.82
N ASN A 62 15.71 -2.19 1.62
CA ASN A 62 14.77 -3.30 1.69
C ASN A 62 14.91 -4.20 0.45
N ALA A 63 15.18 -3.62 -0.72
CA ALA A 63 15.36 -4.34 -1.99
C ALA A 63 16.66 -5.18 -2.04
N SER A 64 17.67 -4.83 -1.24
CA SER A 64 18.95 -5.56 -1.18
C SER A 64 18.93 -6.83 -0.31
N ARG A 65 17.86 -7.07 0.44
CA ARG A 65 17.72 -8.21 1.37
C ARG A 65 16.97 -9.37 0.72
N SER A 66 17.65 -10.12 -0.15
CA SER A 66 17.03 -11.15 -1.00
C SER A 66 16.25 -12.21 -0.21
N GLU A 67 16.80 -12.65 0.92
CA GLU A 67 16.25 -13.71 1.77
C GLU A 67 14.95 -13.24 2.43
N LEU A 68 14.92 -11.97 2.85
CA LEU A 68 13.74 -11.35 3.43
C LEU A 68 12.64 -11.22 2.39
N LEU A 69 12.95 -10.73 1.19
CA LEU A 69 11.98 -10.65 0.09
C LEU A 69 11.38 -12.02 -0.25
N LYS A 70 12.23 -13.05 -0.35
CA LYS A 70 11.79 -14.44 -0.58
C LYS A 70 10.92 -14.97 0.56
N SER A 71 11.27 -14.71 1.81
CA SER A 71 10.46 -15.11 2.97
C SER A 71 9.07 -14.46 2.99
N GLN A 72 8.97 -13.23 2.45
CA GLN A 72 7.71 -12.51 2.26
C GLN A 72 6.99 -12.93 0.97
N GLY A 73 7.53 -13.88 0.20
CA GLY A 73 6.96 -14.35 -1.06
C GLY A 73 6.95 -13.31 -2.18
N ILE A 74 7.76 -12.26 -2.08
CA ILE A 74 7.87 -11.23 -3.12
C ILE A 74 8.53 -11.84 -4.36
N THR A 75 7.88 -11.66 -5.51
CA THR A 75 8.35 -12.19 -6.81
C THR A 75 8.68 -11.09 -7.80
N HIS A 76 8.07 -9.92 -7.62
CA HIS A 76 8.20 -8.77 -8.53
C HIS A 76 8.71 -7.54 -7.80
N VAL A 77 9.52 -6.73 -8.47
CA VAL A 77 10.10 -5.50 -7.92
C VAL A 77 9.94 -4.36 -8.90
N LEU A 78 9.25 -3.31 -8.47
CA LEU A 78 9.13 -2.04 -9.18
C LEU A 78 10.17 -1.06 -8.65
N ASN A 79 11.22 -0.83 -9.46
CA ASN A 79 12.25 0.15 -9.18
C ASN A 79 11.87 1.49 -9.81
N THR A 80 11.62 2.48 -8.96
CA THR A 80 11.20 3.82 -9.39
C THR A 80 12.38 4.77 -9.69
N VAL A 81 13.62 4.33 -9.49
CA VAL A 81 14.83 5.15 -9.69
C VAL A 81 15.92 4.31 -10.40
N PRO A 82 16.17 4.49 -11.70
CA PRO A 82 17.16 3.71 -12.45
C PRO A 82 18.57 3.74 -11.89
N ALA A 83 18.96 4.82 -11.20
CA ALA A 83 20.24 4.90 -10.51
C ALA A 83 20.40 3.85 -9.40
N CYS A 84 19.30 3.30 -8.88
CA CYS A 84 19.31 2.13 -8.00
C CYS A 84 19.53 0.87 -8.84
N GLN A 85 20.57 0.10 -8.56
CA GLN A 85 20.85 -1.15 -9.27
C GLN A 85 19.80 -2.22 -8.96
N ASN A 86 19.29 -2.91 -9.98
CA ASN A 86 18.45 -4.08 -9.75
C ASN A 86 19.33 -5.26 -9.29
N LEU A 87 19.13 -5.67 -8.05
CA LEU A 87 19.85 -6.76 -7.41
C LEU A 87 19.16 -8.10 -7.70
N TYR A 88 19.89 -9.21 -7.68
CA TYR A 88 19.29 -10.56 -7.79
C TYR A 88 18.32 -10.75 -8.97
N LYS A 89 18.63 -10.22 -10.16
CA LYS A 89 17.79 -10.28 -11.38
C LYS A 89 17.35 -11.69 -11.78
N ASN A 90 18.08 -12.73 -11.34
CA ASN A 90 17.74 -14.13 -11.59
C ASN A 90 16.67 -14.68 -10.61
N SER A 91 16.33 -13.95 -9.55
CA SER A 91 15.37 -14.35 -8.52
C SER A 91 14.08 -13.53 -8.53
N PHE A 92 14.08 -12.33 -9.13
CA PHE A 92 12.91 -11.46 -9.15
C PHE A 92 12.71 -10.83 -10.52
N THR A 93 11.45 -10.64 -10.90
CA THR A 93 11.08 -9.88 -12.11
C THR A 93 11.13 -8.38 -11.79
N TYR A 94 11.96 -7.63 -12.51
CA TYR A 94 12.10 -6.19 -12.32
C TYR A 94 11.37 -5.39 -13.39
N HIS A 95 10.65 -4.34 -12.97
CA HIS A 95 10.21 -3.24 -13.82
C HIS A 95 10.90 -1.96 -13.37
N CYS A 96 11.54 -1.24 -14.30
CA CYS A 96 12.26 -0.01 -14.02
C CYS A 96 11.59 1.16 -14.71
N LEU A 97 11.12 2.12 -13.91
CA LEU A 97 10.65 3.40 -14.46
C LEU A 97 11.83 4.22 -14.94
N GLN A 98 11.65 4.98 -16.03
CA GLN A 98 12.71 5.86 -16.53
C GLN A 98 13.07 6.95 -15.52
N ASP A 99 14.32 7.43 -15.60
CA ASP A 99 14.78 8.48 -14.70
C ASP A 99 14.28 9.84 -15.21
N GLY A 100 13.78 10.65 -14.30
CA GLY A 100 13.12 11.89 -14.65
C GLY A 100 12.49 12.56 -13.44
N LYS A 101 12.31 13.88 -13.56
CA LYS A 101 11.57 14.67 -12.55
C LYS A 101 10.08 14.32 -12.54
N ILE A 102 9.56 13.83 -13.66
CA ILE A 102 8.15 13.46 -13.84
C ILE A 102 7.99 11.97 -13.55
N LEU A 103 7.07 11.62 -12.67
CA LEU A 103 6.72 10.23 -12.41
C LEU A 103 5.79 9.69 -13.50
N LEU A 104 6.21 8.60 -14.12
CA LEU A 104 5.42 7.86 -15.11
C LEU A 104 4.38 6.98 -14.40
N PHE A 105 3.34 7.62 -13.83
CA PHE A 105 2.32 6.91 -13.04
C PHE A 105 1.62 5.82 -13.84
N ASP A 106 1.21 6.09 -15.09
CA ASP A 106 0.44 5.13 -15.89
C ASP A 106 1.24 3.84 -16.19
N ASP A 107 2.53 3.96 -16.52
CA ASP A 107 3.41 2.80 -16.75
C ASP A 107 3.59 1.97 -15.47
N ALA A 108 3.85 2.66 -14.35
CA ALA A 108 3.99 2.02 -13.04
C ALA A 108 2.70 1.28 -12.62
N ILE A 109 1.55 1.91 -12.84
CA ILE A 109 0.25 1.37 -12.47
C ILE A 109 -0.11 0.19 -13.36
N GLN A 110 0.14 0.27 -14.66
CA GLN A 110 -0.11 -0.85 -15.58
C GLN A 110 0.67 -2.10 -15.16
N PHE A 111 1.93 -1.94 -14.75
CA PHE A 111 2.73 -3.04 -14.20
C PHE A 111 2.12 -3.60 -12.90
N LEU A 112 1.71 -2.73 -11.98
CA LEU A 112 1.11 -3.15 -10.71
C LEU A 112 -0.23 -3.87 -10.91
N GLU A 113 -1.09 -3.39 -11.80
CA GLU A 113 -2.36 -4.04 -12.14
C GLU A 113 -2.13 -5.42 -12.78
N GLN A 114 -1.09 -5.57 -13.61
CA GLN A 114 -0.71 -6.89 -14.14
C GLN A 114 -0.28 -7.83 -13.02
N CYS A 115 0.55 -7.35 -12.10
CA CYS A 115 0.95 -8.14 -10.94
C CYS A 115 -0.24 -8.52 -10.03
N GLU A 116 -1.22 -7.62 -9.85
CA GLU A 116 -2.45 -7.91 -9.08
C GLU A 116 -3.26 -9.02 -9.75
N ARG A 117 -3.41 -8.98 -11.10
CA ARG A 117 -4.06 -10.04 -11.88
C ARG A 117 -3.35 -11.39 -11.75
N ASP A 118 -2.02 -11.37 -11.79
CA ASP A 118 -1.19 -12.57 -11.68
C ASP A 118 -1.04 -13.09 -10.24
N LYS A 119 -1.68 -12.41 -9.27
CA LYS A 119 -1.56 -12.69 -7.83
C LYS A 119 -0.11 -12.70 -7.34
N ALA A 120 0.73 -11.89 -7.99
CA ALA A 120 2.12 -11.73 -7.65
C ALA A 120 2.27 -10.76 -6.47
N ARG A 121 3.28 -10.98 -5.62
CA ARG A 121 3.62 -10.04 -4.54
C ARG A 121 4.72 -9.11 -5.02
N VAL A 122 4.47 -7.81 -4.90
CA VAL A 122 5.31 -6.76 -5.49
C VAL A 122 5.93 -5.88 -4.41
N LEU A 123 7.22 -5.61 -4.53
CA LEU A 123 7.90 -4.52 -3.83
C LEU A 123 8.01 -3.29 -4.72
N VAL A 124 7.48 -2.15 -4.28
CA VAL A 124 7.75 -0.84 -4.89
C VAL A 124 8.82 -0.13 -4.06
N HIS A 125 9.93 0.27 -4.68
CA HIS A 125 11.00 0.97 -3.98
C HIS A 125 11.61 2.13 -4.76
N CYS A 126 12.19 3.06 -4.01
CA CYS A 126 13.10 4.10 -4.49
C CYS A 126 14.37 4.05 -3.63
N MET A 127 15.20 5.08 -3.64
CA MET A 127 16.41 5.13 -2.81
C MET A 127 16.07 5.02 -1.31
N SER A 128 15.32 5.98 -0.77
CA SER A 128 15.01 6.07 0.68
C SER A 128 13.65 5.48 1.07
N GLY A 129 12.80 5.17 0.10
CA GLY A 129 11.43 4.71 0.34
C GLY A 129 10.53 5.79 0.99
N LYS A 130 10.80 7.08 0.71
CA LYS A 130 10.08 8.22 1.31
C LYS A 130 9.31 9.10 0.32
N ASN A 131 9.85 9.31 -0.88
CA ASN A 131 9.30 10.29 -1.83
C ASN A 131 8.72 9.66 -3.12
N ARG A 132 9.57 9.15 -4.03
CA ARG A 132 9.12 8.58 -5.33
C ARG A 132 8.29 7.30 -5.21
N SER A 133 8.75 6.29 -4.46
CA SER A 133 8.00 5.03 -4.36
C SER A 133 6.66 5.14 -3.64
N PRO A 134 6.51 5.92 -2.54
CA PRO A 134 5.20 6.14 -1.95
C PRO A 134 4.25 6.87 -2.89
N ALA A 135 4.74 7.83 -3.68
CA ALA A 135 3.91 8.53 -4.66
C ALA A 135 3.32 7.58 -5.71
N ILE A 136 4.12 6.65 -6.25
CA ILE A 136 3.61 5.61 -7.17
C ILE A 136 2.52 4.77 -6.49
N VAL A 137 2.73 4.37 -5.24
CA VAL A 137 1.74 3.59 -4.48
C VAL A 137 0.46 4.38 -4.25
N VAL A 138 0.55 5.67 -3.91
CA VAL A 138 -0.60 6.57 -3.76
C VAL A 138 -1.37 6.69 -5.07
N ALA A 139 -0.68 6.89 -6.19
CA ALA A 139 -1.30 6.95 -7.51
C ALA A 139 -2.01 5.64 -7.89
N PHE A 140 -1.39 4.49 -7.58
CA PHE A 140 -2.02 3.18 -7.76
C PHE A 140 -3.29 3.01 -6.92
N LEU A 141 -3.29 3.44 -5.65
CA LEU A 141 -4.49 3.36 -4.80
C LEU A 141 -5.62 4.24 -5.33
N MET A 142 -5.31 5.44 -5.82
CA MET A 142 -6.29 6.28 -6.49
C MET A 142 -6.89 5.55 -7.70
N LYS A 143 -6.05 5.04 -8.60
CA LYS A 143 -6.54 4.38 -9.83
C LYS A 143 -7.32 3.09 -9.55
N SER A 144 -6.78 2.19 -8.72
CA SER A 144 -7.28 0.83 -8.55
C SER A 144 -8.42 0.73 -7.53
N LYS A 145 -8.43 1.58 -6.49
CA LYS A 145 -9.43 1.53 -5.42
C LYS A 145 -10.42 2.70 -5.47
N GLY A 146 -10.25 3.64 -6.41
CA GLY A 146 -11.13 4.80 -6.53
C GLY A 146 -10.98 5.81 -5.39
N TRP A 147 -9.87 5.77 -4.66
CA TRP A 147 -9.63 6.67 -3.54
C TRP A 147 -9.18 8.06 -4.01
N ARG A 148 -9.47 9.08 -3.19
CA ARG A 148 -8.93 10.43 -3.39
C ARG A 148 -7.48 10.51 -2.90
N LEU A 149 -6.77 11.57 -3.30
CA LEU A 149 -5.36 11.77 -2.97
C LEU A 149 -5.11 11.76 -1.46
N LEU A 150 -5.89 12.54 -0.71
CA LEU A 150 -5.72 12.66 0.74
C LEU A 150 -5.86 11.31 1.46
N GLN A 151 -6.92 10.55 1.11
CA GLN A 151 -7.17 9.23 1.67
C GLN A 151 -6.05 8.25 1.33
N SER A 152 -5.63 8.22 0.05
CA SER A 152 -4.56 7.34 -0.42
C SER A 152 -3.23 7.65 0.26
N TYR A 153 -2.90 8.94 0.42
CA TYR A 153 -1.71 9.39 1.12
C TYR A 153 -1.73 9.01 2.60
N GLN A 154 -2.83 9.25 3.31
CA GLN A 154 -2.99 8.89 4.72
C GLN A 154 -2.82 7.38 4.93
N TRP A 155 -3.45 6.55 4.10
CA TRP A 155 -3.30 5.10 4.17
C TRP A 155 -1.85 4.62 4.09
N VAL A 156 -1.07 5.22 3.18
CA VAL A 156 0.34 4.90 2.98
C VAL A 156 1.20 5.44 4.13
N LYS A 157 0.90 6.65 4.61
CA LYS A 157 1.60 7.30 5.73
C LYS A 157 1.42 6.54 7.04
N GLU A 158 0.24 6.02 7.31
CA GLU A 158 -0.03 5.18 8.50
C GLU A 158 0.80 3.89 8.51
N ARG A 159 0.96 3.26 7.34
CA ARG A 159 1.73 2.00 7.20
C ARG A 159 3.23 2.20 7.08
N ARG A 160 3.64 3.41 6.68
CA ARG A 160 5.04 3.81 6.60
C ARG A 160 5.18 5.26 7.07
N PRO A 161 5.30 5.50 8.39
CA PRO A 161 5.39 6.86 8.96
C PRO A 161 6.54 7.70 8.41
N SER A 162 7.60 7.06 7.89
CA SER A 162 8.74 7.74 7.28
C SER A 162 8.47 8.34 5.90
N VAL A 163 7.29 8.13 5.31
CA VAL A 163 6.88 8.71 4.02
C VAL A 163 6.93 10.23 4.10
N ASP A 164 7.57 10.84 3.12
CA ASP A 164 7.77 12.29 3.04
C ASP A 164 7.85 12.65 1.56
N ILE A 165 6.68 12.93 0.98
CA ILE A 165 6.55 13.26 -0.44
C ILE A 165 6.84 14.75 -0.59
N GLY A 166 7.84 15.08 -1.38
CA GLY A 166 8.20 16.48 -1.63
C GLY A 166 7.13 17.20 -2.45
N GLU A 167 7.00 18.51 -2.24
CA GLU A 167 5.99 19.36 -2.86
C GLU A 167 5.83 19.14 -4.38
N ALA A 168 6.93 19.10 -5.13
CA ALA A 168 6.90 18.90 -6.58
C ALA A 168 6.30 17.54 -7.00
N VAL A 169 6.52 16.49 -6.20
CA VAL A 169 5.93 15.16 -6.45
C VAL A 169 4.47 15.13 -6.00
N TYR A 170 4.14 15.84 -4.92
CA TYR A 170 2.76 15.99 -4.46
C TYR A 170 1.89 16.71 -5.50
N GLN A 171 2.40 17.76 -6.14
CA GLN A 171 1.73 18.46 -7.23
C GLN A 171 1.43 17.53 -8.42
N GLN A 172 2.38 16.66 -8.79
CA GLN A 172 2.13 15.63 -9.82
C GLN A 172 1.01 14.67 -9.43
N LEU A 173 0.88 14.34 -8.13
CA LEU A 173 -0.23 13.51 -7.65
C LEU A 173 -1.57 14.25 -7.74
N GLN A 174 -1.61 15.55 -7.48
CA GLN A 174 -2.81 16.38 -7.64
C GLN A 174 -3.25 16.46 -9.10
N GLU A 175 -2.31 16.69 -10.01
CA GLU A 175 -2.55 16.64 -11.45
C GLU A 175 -3.07 15.26 -11.89
N TYR A 176 -2.50 14.19 -11.33
CA TYR A 176 -2.96 12.83 -11.60
C TYR A 176 -4.37 12.58 -11.07
N GLU A 177 -4.71 13.05 -9.86
CA GLU A 177 -6.07 12.97 -9.32
C GLU A 177 -7.08 13.71 -10.20
N GLN A 178 -6.74 14.91 -10.67
CA GLN A 178 -7.56 15.69 -11.60
C GLN A 178 -7.75 14.95 -12.93
N LYS A 179 -6.70 14.30 -13.45
CA LYS A 179 -6.79 13.45 -14.65
C LYS A 179 -7.75 12.27 -14.46
N LEU A 180 -7.82 11.70 -13.25
CA LEU A 180 -8.67 10.53 -12.96
C LEU A 180 -10.13 10.89 -12.72
N TYR A 181 -10.41 11.96 -11.97
CA TYR A 181 -11.76 12.28 -11.48
C TYR A 181 -12.32 13.60 -12.01
N GLY A 182 -11.55 14.33 -12.82
CA GLY A 182 -11.86 15.69 -13.24
C GLY A 182 -11.77 16.71 -12.11
N SER A 183 -11.93 17.98 -12.46
CA SER A 183 -12.06 19.08 -11.48
C SER A 183 -13.42 19.01 -10.79
N SER A 184 -13.54 18.17 -9.76
CA SER A 184 -14.66 18.29 -8.81
C SER A 184 -14.45 19.58 -8.01
N ASN A 185 -15.28 20.61 -8.22
CA ASN A 185 -15.39 21.80 -7.35
C ASN A 185 -15.87 21.37 -5.96
N SER A 186 -14.99 20.77 -5.16
CA SER A 186 -15.23 20.49 -3.75
C SER A 186 -14.62 21.60 -2.91
N SER A 187 -15.12 22.82 -3.10
CA SER A 187 -14.97 23.92 -2.15
C SER A 187 -15.86 23.63 -0.94
N ASN A 188 -15.40 22.74 -0.06
CA ASN A 188 -15.86 22.65 1.33
C ASN A 188 -14.77 21.97 2.17
N LEU A 189 -13.59 22.59 2.19
CA LEU A 189 -12.69 22.43 3.33
C LEU A 189 -13.08 23.49 4.35
N VAL A 190 -13.95 23.12 5.29
CA VAL A 190 -14.03 23.82 6.57
C VAL A 190 -12.71 23.53 7.27
N LEU A 191 -11.80 24.51 7.22
CA LEU A 191 -10.57 24.53 7.99
C LEU A 191 -10.98 24.67 9.47
N LEU A 192 -11.14 23.55 10.18
CA LEU A 192 -11.27 23.58 11.63
C LEU A 192 -9.92 23.95 12.22
N SER A 193 -9.77 25.24 12.49
CA SER A 193 -8.72 25.80 13.33
C SER A 193 -8.82 25.18 14.72
N PHE A 194 -7.74 24.54 15.15
CA PHE A 194 -7.53 24.09 16.52
C PHE A 194 -7.59 25.29 17.48
N GLN A 195 -8.56 25.31 18.39
CA GLN A 195 -8.46 26.04 19.65
C GLN A 195 -8.49 25.04 20.81
N PRO A 196 -7.54 25.12 21.76
CA PRO A 196 -7.56 24.26 22.93
C PRO A 196 -8.49 24.84 23.99
N GLY A 197 -9.60 24.15 24.25
CA GLY A 197 -10.38 24.31 25.48
C GLY A 197 -11.86 24.65 25.27
N GLY A 198 -12.72 23.74 25.74
CA GLY A 198 -14.11 24.06 26.12
C GLY A 198 -15.21 23.21 25.51
N ALA A 199 -15.62 22.17 26.26
CA ALA A 199 -16.93 21.49 26.27
C ALA A 199 -17.39 20.67 25.04
N PRO A 200 -18.11 19.54 25.26
CA PRO A 200 -18.57 18.67 24.17
C PRO A 200 -19.86 19.24 23.57
N LEU A 201 -19.90 19.36 22.24
CA LEU A 201 -21.13 19.62 21.51
C LEU A 201 -21.68 18.31 20.95
N ASN A 202 -22.83 17.94 21.51
CA ASN A 202 -23.75 16.90 21.07
C ASN A 202 -24.23 17.17 19.64
N PHE A 203 -23.86 16.32 18.69
CA PHE A 203 -24.55 16.22 17.40
C PHE A 203 -25.23 14.85 17.34
N GLY A 204 -26.53 14.86 17.64
CA GLY A 204 -27.42 13.77 17.32
C GLY A 204 -27.64 13.71 15.82
N LEU A 205 -27.25 12.59 15.22
CA LEU A 205 -27.86 12.10 13.99
C LEU A 205 -28.27 10.65 14.27
N SER A 206 -29.57 10.51 14.48
CA SER A 206 -30.31 9.27 14.50
C SER A 206 -30.40 8.72 13.07
N GLU A 207 -29.70 7.63 12.79
CA GLU A 207 -30.13 6.64 11.79
C GLU A 207 -29.87 5.25 12.35
N GLU A 208 -30.95 4.63 12.82
CA GLU A 208 -31.01 3.21 13.20
C GLU A 208 -30.88 2.35 11.94
N PHE A 209 -29.78 1.61 11.81
CA PHE A 209 -29.73 0.41 10.97
C PHE A 209 -29.85 -0.81 11.85
N THR A 210 -31.08 -1.31 11.94
CA THR A 210 -31.42 -2.59 12.57
C THR A 210 -30.88 -3.74 11.71
N PHE A 211 -29.85 -4.43 12.19
CA PHE A 211 -29.42 -5.70 11.64
C PHE A 211 -30.33 -6.80 12.21
N GLY A 212 -31.43 -7.09 11.49
CA GLY A 212 -32.34 -8.18 11.81
C GLY A 212 -31.68 -9.54 11.62
N ALA A 213 -31.39 -10.21 12.72
CA ALA A 213 -31.07 -11.63 12.76
C ALA A 213 -32.35 -12.44 12.48
N GLY A 214 -32.48 -13.00 11.28
CA GLY A 214 -33.56 -13.90 10.90
C GLY A 214 -33.15 -15.37 11.09
N GLN A 215 -33.45 -15.94 12.24
CA GLN A 215 -33.44 -17.39 12.48
C GLN A 215 -34.60 -18.06 11.74
N THR A 216 -34.28 -19.02 10.87
CA THR A 216 -35.16 -20.14 10.53
C THR A 216 -35.36 -21.04 11.73
N GLN A 217 -36.60 -21.25 12.19
CA GLN A 217 -37.10 -22.58 12.58
C GLN A 217 -38.60 -22.58 12.96
N LYS A 218 -39.27 -23.61 12.44
CA LYS A 218 -40.40 -24.39 13.02
C LYS A 218 -41.81 -23.79 12.99
N ASN A 219 -42.52 -24.19 11.93
CA ASN A 219 -43.93 -24.59 11.99
C ASN A 219 -44.12 -25.72 13.02
N LEU A 220 -45.18 -25.64 13.83
CA LEU A 220 -45.99 -26.78 14.28
C LEU A 220 -47.24 -26.31 15.06
N SER A 221 -48.36 -26.94 14.71
CA SER A 221 -49.60 -27.22 15.47
C SER A 221 -50.46 -26.04 15.94
N GLU A 222 -51.65 -25.85 15.35
CA GLU A 222 -52.98 -26.25 15.89
C GLU A 222 -53.68 -25.02 16.51
N ASN A 223 -54.98 -24.75 16.44
CA ASN A 223 -56.16 -25.57 16.21
C ASN A 223 -57.39 -24.67 15.96
N LEU A 224 -58.43 -25.25 15.34
CA LEU A 224 -59.87 -24.99 15.52
C LEU A 224 -60.48 -23.64 15.07
N ALA A 225 -61.28 -23.68 13.99
CA ALA A 225 -62.76 -23.73 14.06
C ALA A 225 -63.41 -23.24 12.74
N ASN A 226 -64.00 -24.18 11.99
CA ASN A 226 -65.14 -23.96 11.10
C ASN A 226 -66.41 -24.22 11.93
N PRO A 227 -67.55 -23.54 11.71
CA PRO A 227 -68.45 -23.87 10.57
C PRO A 227 -69.09 -22.60 9.95
N SER A 228 -69.59 -22.57 8.73
CA SER A 228 -70.87 -23.10 8.23
C SER A 228 -71.01 -22.55 6.81
N GLY A 229 -71.30 -23.31 5.75
CA GLY A 229 -72.61 -23.87 5.42
C GLY A 229 -72.94 -23.54 3.96
N SER A 230 -73.73 -24.43 3.30
CA SER A 230 -74.46 -24.27 2.02
C SER A 230 -73.62 -23.96 0.75
N ASP A 231 -73.68 -24.64 -0.39
CA ASP A 231 -74.71 -25.49 -1.01
C ASP A 231 -74.10 -26.38 -2.12
N ILE A 232 -74.81 -27.48 -2.40
CA ILE A 232 -74.71 -28.47 -3.51
C ILE A 232 -75.52 -27.92 -4.72
N PRO A 233 -75.58 -28.49 -5.96
CA PRO A 233 -74.70 -29.37 -6.79
C PRO A 233 -74.37 -28.72 -8.17
N MET A 234 -73.62 -29.40 -9.04
CA MET A 234 -74.14 -29.95 -10.31
C MET A 234 -73.04 -30.62 -11.15
N ASP A 235 -73.38 -31.82 -11.60
CA ASP A 235 -72.68 -32.75 -12.46
C ASP A 235 -72.96 -32.45 -13.95
N ASN A 236 -72.27 -33.18 -14.85
CA ASN A 236 -72.25 -33.15 -16.33
C ASN A 236 -71.16 -32.23 -16.91
N THR A 237 -70.22 -32.68 -17.73
CA THR A 237 -70.20 -33.82 -18.67
C THR A 237 -68.75 -34.19 -19.00
#